data_AF-A0A4S4LXQ2-F1
#
_entry.id   AF-A0A4S4LXQ2-F1
#
_cell.length_a   1.000
_cell.length_b   1.000
_cell.length_c   1.000
_cell.angle_alpha   90.00
_cell.angle_beta   90.00
_cell.angle_gamma   90.00
#
_symmetry.space_group_name_H-M   'P 1'
#
loop_
_entity.id
_entity.type
_entity.pdbx_description
1 polymer ?
#
loop_
_entity_poly.entity_id
_entity_poly.type
_entity_poly.pdbx_seq_one_letter_code
_entity_poly.pdbx_strand_id
1 'polypeptide(L)'
;MSSYAEKEGGWSSQYATPPNQPYGGYQQPPYQQGAHAPYSQGGAPYQQGAYAQAPYQQPPPQGYQQPPYPQNQYGAPPPPQGYGPPPQGYGAPASQGYQGYPGAPSPAPQGYPQQPSSQPAYPGQPQVEKRHSVVFKFSGTNKTILNSQVDDPYGKSPFSVSTPKKKVTTFRAVDGTVIAVIDWDHSSPVMEYRGNKIKIKEWLPLKKDDKSSRTFVHEGKHYDWNTRDQIVYLEPSDRPGHHVAIWRDPTGVAEVEVFQEALVIPGMLEACLLAVMLMQSGHSFGESSGGGGYPSIGIAIGTVIGSMIAS
;
A
#
# COMPACT_ATOMS: atom_id res chain seq x y z
N MET A 1 -33.33 -19.78 34.69
CA MET A 1 -32.15 -19.67 35.57
C MET A 1 -30.99 -20.41 34.90
N SER A 2 -30.19 -19.69 34.10
CA SER A 2 -28.91 -20.19 33.59
C SER A 2 -27.97 -18.99 33.55
N SER A 3 -26.98 -19.01 34.44
CA SER A 3 -25.93 -18.00 34.54
C SER A 3 -24.78 -18.36 33.60
N TYR A 4 -24.36 -17.42 32.76
CA TYR A 4 -23.07 -17.47 32.09
C TYR A 4 -22.08 -16.67 32.92
N ALA A 5 -21.02 -17.33 33.35
CA ALA A 5 -19.90 -16.73 34.05
C ALA A 5 -18.94 -16.11 33.03
N GLU A 6 -18.74 -14.80 33.13
CA GLU A 6 -17.65 -14.08 32.47
C GLU A 6 -16.31 -14.50 33.07
N LYS A 7 -15.34 -14.80 32.19
CA LYS A 7 -13.96 -15.08 32.57
C LYS A 7 -13.11 -13.93 32.04
N GLU A 8 -12.87 -12.95 32.90
CA GLU A 8 -11.90 -11.87 32.65
C GLU A 8 -10.48 -12.45 32.66
N GLY A 9 -9.79 -12.36 31.53
CA GLY A 9 -8.38 -12.69 31.38
C GLY A 9 -7.57 -11.42 31.20
N GLY A 10 -7.08 -10.85 32.31
CA GLY A 10 -6.14 -9.73 32.30
C GLY A 10 -4.77 -10.16 31.76
N TRP A 11 -4.29 -9.48 30.73
CA TRP A 11 -2.90 -9.56 30.27
C TRP A 11 -2.13 -8.36 30.81
N SER A 12 -1.37 -8.58 31.88
CA SER A 12 -0.37 -7.63 32.37
C SER A 12 0.94 -7.84 31.62
N SER A 13 1.24 -6.99 30.64
CA SER A 13 2.56 -6.95 29.98
C SER A 13 3.55 -6.16 30.85
N GLN A 14 4.26 -6.86 31.73
CA GLN A 14 5.52 -6.37 32.31
C GLN A 14 6.64 -6.63 31.29
N TYR A 15 7.23 -5.57 30.76
CA TYR A 15 8.46 -5.65 29.98
C TYR A 15 9.62 -5.98 30.91
N ALA A 16 10.08 -7.24 30.87
CA ALA A 16 11.35 -7.65 31.44
C ALA A 16 12.48 -7.30 30.45
N THR A 17 13.44 -6.53 30.91
CA THR A 17 14.74 -6.29 30.25
C THR A 17 15.50 -7.60 30.11
N PRO A 18 16.07 -7.93 28.93
CA PRO A 18 16.90 -9.13 28.80
C PRO A 18 18.25 -8.94 29.51
N PRO A 19 18.77 -9.97 30.20
CA PRO A 19 20.08 -9.93 30.83
C PRO A 19 21.20 -10.01 29.78
N ASN A 20 22.21 -9.19 30.01
CA ASN A 20 23.47 -9.11 29.29
C ASN A 20 24.20 -10.47 29.35
N GLN A 21 24.33 -11.16 28.22
CA GLN A 21 25.08 -12.42 28.10
C GLN A 21 26.46 -12.15 27.46
N PRO A 22 27.56 -12.61 28.07
CA PRO A 22 28.90 -12.42 27.54
C PRO A 22 29.17 -13.32 26.34
N TYR A 23 29.84 -12.74 25.35
CA TYR A 23 30.23 -13.34 24.08
C TYR A 23 31.16 -14.55 24.29
N GLY A 24 30.63 -15.76 24.10
CA GLY A 24 31.40 -17.00 24.05
C GLY A 24 31.93 -17.25 22.64
N GLY A 25 33.25 -17.43 22.52
CA GLY A 25 33.94 -17.68 21.25
C GLY A 25 33.55 -19.02 20.63
N TYR A 26 33.25 -18.99 19.33
CA TYR A 26 33.10 -20.20 18.52
C TYR A 26 34.47 -20.62 17.97
N GLN A 27 34.91 -21.82 18.36
CA GLN A 27 36.02 -22.53 17.71
C GLN A 27 35.58 -22.98 16.31
N GLN A 28 36.42 -22.69 15.30
CA GLN A 28 36.25 -23.20 13.94
C GLN A 28 36.59 -24.70 13.88
N PRO A 29 35.82 -25.52 13.13
CA PRO A 29 36.24 -26.87 12.79
C PRO A 29 37.36 -26.86 11.72
N PRO A 30 38.30 -27.82 11.76
CA PRO A 30 39.39 -27.90 10.79
C PRO A 30 38.89 -28.40 9.43
N TYR A 31 39.29 -27.67 8.38
CA TYR A 31 39.08 -28.04 6.99
C TYR A 31 39.95 -29.25 6.63
N GLN A 32 39.33 -30.34 6.17
CA GLN A 32 40.04 -31.46 5.54
C GLN A 32 40.49 -31.03 4.13
N GLN A 33 41.81 -31.10 3.91
CA GLN A 33 42.45 -30.95 2.61
C GLN A 33 42.18 -32.19 1.75
N GLY A 34 41.44 -32.01 0.66
CA GLY A 34 41.31 -32.99 -0.43
C GLY A 34 42.15 -32.55 -1.63
N ALA A 35 42.98 -33.48 -2.11
CA ALA A 35 44.05 -33.29 -3.07
C ALA A 35 43.60 -33.17 -4.55
N HIS A 36 44.34 -32.32 -5.27
CA HIS A 36 44.76 -32.34 -6.69
C HIS A 36 43.91 -32.99 -7.80
N ALA A 37 43.66 -32.19 -8.86
CA ALA A 37 43.96 -32.55 -10.25
C ALA A 37 44.29 -31.29 -11.10
N PRO A 38 45.25 -31.34 -12.04
CA PRO A 38 45.71 -30.18 -12.81
C PRO A 38 45.08 -30.13 -14.20
N TYR A 39 44.81 -28.95 -14.75
CA TYR A 39 44.85 -28.76 -16.21
C TYR A 39 45.16 -27.31 -16.62
N SER A 40 46.23 -27.23 -17.42
CA SER A 40 46.52 -26.33 -18.54
C SER A 40 46.43 -24.80 -18.39
N GLN A 41 47.64 -24.24 -18.44
CA GLN A 41 48.06 -22.91 -18.87
C GLN A 41 47.31 -22.36 -20.09
N GLY A 42 47.00 -21.07 -20.03
CA GLY A 42 46.63 -20.22 -21.17
C GLY A 42 46.65 -18.76 -20.73
N GLY A 43 47.83 -18.14 -20.79
CA GLY A 43 48.07 -16.77 -20.30
C GLY A 43 47.62 -15.68 -21.26
N ALA A 44 47.16 -14.57 -20.69
CA ALA A 44 47.17 -13.24 -21.32
C ALA A 44 47.45 -12.20 -20.22
N PRO A 45 48.52 -11.38 -20.32
CA PRO A 45 48.81 -10.36 -19.32
C PRO A 45 48.05 -9.08 -19.66
N TYR A 46 47.13 -8.67 -18.79
CA TYR A 46 46.58 -7.31 -18.82
C TYR A 46 47.40 -6.43 -17.88
N GLN A 47 48.04 -5.40 -18.45
CA GLN A 47 48.75 -4.38 -17.70
C GLN A 47 47.77 -3.57 -16.84
N GLN A 48 47.99 -3.58 -15.51
CA GLN A 48 47.35 -2.67 -14.58
C GLN A 48 48.07 -1.31 -14.64
N GLY A 49 47.42 -0.32 -15.25
CA GLY A 49 47.79 1.08 -15.12
C GLY A 49 47.33 1.61 -13.76
N ALA A 50 48.29 1.97 -12.91
CA ALA A 50 48.06 2.66 -11.65
C ALA A 50 47.64 4.11 -11.90
N TYR A 51 46.39 4.46 -11.63
CA TYR A 51 45.94 5.84 -11.51
C TYR A 51 46.01 6.27 -10.04
N ALA A 52 46.95 7.17 -9.76
CA ALA A 52 47.06 7.85 -8.48
C ALA A 52 45.81 8.73 -8.25
N GLN A 53 45.09 8.47 -7.17
CA GLN A 53 44.02 9.35 -6.70
C GLN A 53 44.62 10.53 -5.95
N ALA A 54 44.36 11.74 -6.45
CA ALA A 54 44.63 12.97 -5.73
C ALA A 54 43.57 13.19 -4.63
N PRO A 55 43.95 13.66 -3.43
CA PRO A 55 43.02 13.92 -2.34
C PRO A 55 42.23 15.20 -2.60
N TYR A 56 40.91 15.07 -2.75
CA TYR A 56 40.00 16.22 -2.76
C TYR A 56 39.82 16.75 -1.33
N GLN A 57 40.29 17.97 -1.08
CA GLN A 57 39.95 18.71 0.13
C GLN A 57 38.51 19.21 0.04
N GLN A 58 37.67 18.80 0.99
CA GLN A 58 36.31 19.34 1.15
C GLN A 58 36.37 20.75 1.77
N PRO A 59 35.68 21.75 1.20
CA PRO A 59 35.49 23.03 1.87
C PRO A 59 34.52 22.89 3.05
N PRO A 60 34.68 23.72 4.11
CA PRO A 60 33.83 23.66 5.29
C PRO A 60 32.38 24.08 4.98
N PRO A 61 31.38 23.52 5.70
CA PRO A 61 29.98 23.82 5.47
C PRO A 61 29.65 25.25 5.89
N GLN A 62 29.07 26.02 4.96
CA GLN A 62 28.51 27.33 5.24
C GLN A 62 27.25 27.18 6.09
N GLY A 63 27.24 27.86 7.24
CA GLY A 63 26.10 27.86 8.16
C GLY A 63 24.88 28.54 7.54
N TYR A 64 23.78 27.82 7.48
CA TYR A 64 22.49 28.35 7.09
C TYR A 64 21.87 29.11 8.27
N GLN A 65 21.73 30.43 8.13
CA GLN A 65 20.86 31.24 8.99
C GLN A 65 19.40 30.94 8.65
N GLN A 66 18.63 30.47 9.64
CA GLN A 66 17.18 30.32 9.50
C GLN A 66 16.48 31.68 9.62
N PRO A 67 15.53 32.01 8.72
CA PRO A 67 14.64 33.14 8.90
C PRO A 67 13.59 32.86 10.00
N PRO A 68 13.16 33.89 10.75
CA PRO A 68 12.16 33.75 11.81
C PRO A 68 10.76 33.42 11.24
N TYR A 69 10.10 32.43 11.85
CA TYR A 69 8.73 32.05 11.53
C TYR A 69 7.73 33.11 12.01
N PRO A 70 6.70 33.46 11.22
CA PRO A 70 5.60 34.32 11.68
C PRO A 70 4.65 33.55 12.61
N GLN A 71 4.39 34.12 13.79
CA GLN A 71 3.33 33.69 14.72
C GLN A 71 1.95 33.98 14.09
N ASN A 72 1.25 32.93 13.67
CA ASN A 72 -0.17 33.04 13.33
C ASN A 72 -1.03 32.92 14.59
N GLN A 73 -1.72 34.01 14.92
CA GLN A 73 -2.80 34.06 15.90
C GLN A 73 -3.98 33.19 15.42
N TYR A 74 -4.21 32.07 16.12
CA TYR A 74 -5.43 31.28 15.97
C TYR A 74 -6.59 32.00 16.67
N GLY A 75 -7.57 32.46 15.88
CA GLY A 75 -8.87 32.90 16.38
C GLY A 75 -9.69 31.73 16.92
N ALA A 76 -10.46 31.99 17.98
CA ALA A 76 -11.27 31.00 18.67
C ALA A 76 -12.38 30.42 17.75
N PRO A 77 -12.72 29.12 17.91
CA PRO A 77 -13.81 28.50 17.16
C PRO A 77 -15.19 29.04 17.60
N PRO A 78 -16.16 29.14 16.68
CA PRO A 78 -17.53 29.56 17.00
C PRO A 78 -18.26 28.50 17.85
N PRO A 79 -19.24 28.91 18.68
CA PRO A 79 -19.98 28.00 19.54
C PRO A 79 -20.93 27.08 18.74
N PRO A 80 -21.21 25.85 19.24
CA PRO A 80 -22.08 24.89 18.58
C PRO A 80 -23.54 25.35 18.57
N GLN A 81 -24.16 25.34 17.40
CA GLN A 81 -25.59 25.57 17.23
C GLN A 81 -26.38 24.33 17.66
N GLY A 82 -27.41 24.56 18.47
CA GLY A 82 -28.19 23.54 19.16
C GLY A 82 -29.01 22.64 18.24
N TYR A 83 -29.11 21.37 18.64
CA TYR A 83 -29.96 20.35 18.04
C TYR A 83 -31.42 20.55 18.46
N GLY A 84 -32.31 20.68 17.48
CA GLY A 84 -33.76 20.59 17.67
C GLY A 84 -34.26 19.14 17.62
N PRO A 85 -35.46 18.84 18.18
CA PRO A 85 -36.02 17.48 18.23
C PRO A 85 -36.52 17.00 16.85
N PRO A 86 -36.47 15.68 16.57
CA PRO A 86 -36.93 15.12 15.30
C PRO A 86 -38.48 15.08 15.21
N PRO A 87 -39.06 15.26 14.00
CA PRO A 87 -40.49 15.09 13.79
C PRO A 87 -40.88 13.61 13.72
N GLN A 88 -41.91 13.25 14.47
CA GLN A 88 -42.64 11.98 14.34
C GLN A 88 -43.51 12.02 13.07
N GLY A 89 -43.25 11.13 12.12
CA GLY A 89 -44.00 11.00 10.88
C GLY A 89 -44.42 9.56 10.62
N TYR A 90 -45.73 9.35 10.53
CA TYR A 90 -46.46 8.09 10.41
C TYR A 90 -46.43 7.51 8.98
N GLY A 91 -46.47 6.16 8.90
CA GLY A 91 -47.29 5.38 7.96
C GLY A 91 -46.87 5.31 6.48
N ALA A 92 -46.38 4.15 6.04
CA ALA A 92 -46.35 3.76 4.63
C ALA A 92 -47.40 2.65 4.37
N PRO A 93 -48.19 2.71 3.27
CA PRO A 93 -49.14 1.67 2.91
C PRO A 93 -48.50 0.52 2.12
N ALA A 94 -49.15 -0.64 2.19
CA ALA A 94 -48.79 -1.89 1.55
C ALA A 94 -48.82 -1.83 0.02
N SER A 95 -47.76 -2.32 -0.62
CA SER A 95 -47.68 -2.56 -2.07
C SER A 95 -48.44 -3.83 -2.46
N GLN A 96 -49.52 -3.66 -3.22
CA GLN A 96 -50.26 -4.71 -3.92
C GLN A 96 -49.47 -5.26 -5.12
N GLY A 97 -49.62 -6.56 -5.36
CA GLY A 97 -48.91 -7.32 -6.38
C GLY A 97 -49.33 -7.01 -7.81
N TYR A 98 -48.40 -7.27 -8.73
CA TYR A 98 -48.66 -7.30 -10.17
C TYR A 98 -48.59 -8.74 -10.68
N GLN A 99 -49.77 -9.25 -11.08
CA GLN A 99 -49.94 -10.42 -11.93
C GLN A 99 -49.62 -10.07 -13.39
N GLY A 100 -49.00 -11.01 -14.10
CA GLY A 100 -48.55 -10.83 -15.47
C GLY A 100 -49.64 -10.92 -16.54
N TYR A 101 -49.27 -10.45 -17.74
CA TYR A 101 -49.87 -10.80 -19.02
C TYR A 101 -48.78 -10.86 -20.10
N PRO A 102 -48.86 -11.78 -21.07
CA PRO A 102 -47.94 -11.84 -22.20
C PRO A 102 -48.51 -11.15 -23.45
N GLY A 103 -47.62 -10.52 -24.23
CA GLY A 103 -47.75 -10.43 -25.69
C GLY A 103 -48.38 -9.17 -26.28
N ALA A 104 -47.55 -8.20 -26.65
CA ALA A 104 -47.76 -7.32 -27.81
C ALA A 104 -46.42 -6.74 -28.29
N PRO A 105 -46.14 -6.68 -29.62
CA PRO A 105 -44.95 -6.02 -30.15
C PRO A 105 -45.18 -4.51 -30.25
N SER A 106 -44.41 -3.72 -29.49
CA SER A 106 -44.45 -2.25 -29.56
C SER A 106 -43.52 -1.70 -30.65
N PRO A 107 -43.99 -0.71 -31.44
CA PRO A 107 -43.18 0.01 -32.43
C PRO A 107 -42.19 0.99 -31.78
N ALA A 108 -41.16 1.34 -32.55
CA ALA A 108 -40.01 2.15 -32.14
C ALA A 108 -40.39 3.51 -31.51
N PRO A 109 -39.72 3.97 -30.42
CA PRO A 109 -40.03 5.25 -29.79
C PRO A 109 -39.33 6.42 -30.50
N GLN A 110 -40.12 7.39 -30.94
CA GLN A 110 -39.67 8.76 -31.19
C GLN A 110 -39.25 9.40 -29.87
N GLY A 111 -38.14 10.14 -29.92
CA GLY A 111 -37.49 10.76 -28.76
C GLY A 111 -38.36 11.78 -28.04
N TYR A 112 -38.62 11.51 -26.76
CA TYR A 112 -39.14 12.51 -25.83
C TYR A 112 -37.96 13.24 -25.16
N PRO A 113 -38.04 14.57 -24.96
CA PRO A 113 -37.06 15.29 -24.15
C PRO A 113 -37.13 14.81 -22.70
N GLN A 114 -36.02 14.29 -22.18
CA GLN A 114 -35.93 13.89 -20.78
C GLN A 114 -36.05 15.12 -19.88
N GLN A 115 -37.12 15.18 -19.08
CA GLN A 115 -37.20 16.10 -17.96
C GLN A 115 -36.21 15.65 -16.87
N PRO A 116 -35.45 16.57 -16.26
CA PRO A 116 -34.59 16.24 -15.11
C PRO A 116 -35.48 15.77 -13.96
N SER A 117 -35.39 14.49 -13.63
CA SER A 117 -36.04 13.91 -12.45
C SER A 117 -35.34 14.44 -11.19
N SER A 118 -35.82 15.55 -10.65
CA SER A 118 -35.50 15.98 -9.29
C SER A 118 -36.16 15.00 -8.31
N GLN A 119 -35.44 13.94 -7.95
CA GLN A 119 -35.89 13.07 -6.87
C GLN A 119 -35.89 13.86 -5.55
N PRO A 120 -37.01 13.87 -4.81
CA PRO A 120 -37.05 14.50 -3.50
C PRO A 120 -36.06 13.80 -2.56
N ALA A 121 -35.13 14.57 -2.02
CA ALA A 121 -34.19 14.09 -1.01
C ALA A 121 -34.99 13.64 0.22
N TYR A 122 -34.89 12.35 0.56
CA TYR A 122 -35.52 11.81 1.76
C TYR A 122 -34.85 12.43 3.00
N PRO A 123 -35.60 13.13 3.86
CA PRO A 123 -35.06 13.64 5.12
C PRO A 123 -34.73 12.44 6.02
N GLY A 124 -33.45 12.22 6.29
CA GLY A 124 -32.97 11.15 7.18
C GLY A 124 -31.89 10.24 6.61
N GLN A 125 -31.52 10.38 5.33
CA GLN A 125 -30.29 9.73 4.88
C GLN A 125 -29.09 10.50 5.44
N PRO A 126 -28.16 9.84 6.15
CA PRO A 126 -26.92 10.47 6.54
C PRO A 126 -26.27 10.99 5.26
N GLN A 127 -26.07 12.32 5.20
CA GLN A 127 -25.32 12.94 4.12
C GLN A 127 -23.97 12.26 4.09
N VAL A 128 -23.72 11.45 3.06
CA VAL A 128 -22.40 10.90 2.81
C VAL A 128 -21.53 12.09 2.49
N GLU A 129 -20.83 12.59 3.51
CA GLU A 129 -19.93 13.72 3.37
C GLU A 129 -18.93 13.37 2.27
N LYS A 130 -18.93 14.18 1.22
CA LYS A 130 -18.10 13.92 0.05
C LYS A 130 -16.64 14.14 0.47
N ARG A 131 -15.97 13.06 0.84
CA ARG A 131 -14.56 13.09 1.23
C ARG A 131 -13.70 13.50 0.03
N HIS A 132 -12.75 14.39 0.27
CA HIS A 132 -11.80 14.81 -0.77
C HIS A 132 -10.77 13.69 -1.00
N SER A 133 -10.54 13.34 -2.27
CA SER A 133 -9.57 12.33 -2.68
C SER A 133 -8.73 12.82 -3.86
N VAL A 134 -7.55 12.22 -4.02
CA VAL A 134 -6.59 12.46 -5.10
C VAL A 134 -6.26 11.12 -5.73
N VAL A 135 -6.31 11.03 -7.07
CA VAL A 135 -6.02 9.79 -7.79
C VAL A 135 -4.64 9.85 -8.41
N PHE A 136 -3.79 8.89 -8.03
CA PHE A 136 -2.46 8.69 -8.60
C PHE A 136 -2.51 7.53 -9.60
N LYS A 137 -1.75 7.64 -10.69
CA LYS A 137 -1.72 6.61 -11.75
C LYS A 137 -0.30 6.15 -12.01
N PHE A 138 -0.08 4.85 -12.11
CA PHE A 138 1.21 4.31 -12.52
C PHE A 138 1.30 4.25 -14.05
N SER A 139 2.32 4.88 -14.65
CA SER A 139 2.46 4.97 -16.12
C SER A 139 2.91 3.68 -16.82
N GLY A 140 3.15 2.60 -16.07
CA GLY A 140 3.57 1.30 -16.60
C GLY A 140 2.39 0.49 -17.15
N THR A 141 2.51 0.02 -18.39
CA THR A 141 1.48 -0.80 -19.09
C THR A 141 1.88 -2.25 -19.31
N ASN A 142 2.97 -2.71 -18.68
CA ASN A 142 3.41 -4.10 -18.71
C ASN A 142 3.20 -4.73 -17.35
N LYS A 143 3.06 -6.06 -17.32
CA LYS A 143 2.71 -6.95 -16.20
C LYS A 143 3.39 -6.70 -14.83
N THR A 144 4.31 -5.74 -14.71
CA THR A 144 4.90 -5.26 -13.46
C THR A 144 5.12 -3.73 -13.51
N ILE A 145 4.78 -3.02 -12.43
CA ILE A 145 4.98 -1.55 -12.32
C ILE A 145 6.40 -1.16 -11.86
N LEU A 146 7.39 -1.99 -12.17
CA LEU A 146 8.77 -1.85 -11.67
C LEU A 146 9.61 -0.81 -12.45
N ASN A 147 9.09 -0.28 -13.55
CA ASN A 147 9.71 0.80 -14.33
C ASN A 147 8.64 1.80 -14.77
N SER A 148 8.07 2.52 -13.81
CA SER A 148 6.93 3.43 -14.03
C SER A 148 7.15 4.77 -13.33
N GLN A 149 6.46 5.78 -13.84
CA GLN A 149 6.22 7.03 -13.12
C GLN A 149 4.89 6.92 -12.36
N VAL A 150 4.75 7.70 -11.29
CA VAL A 150 3.47 7.85 -10.60
C VAL A 150 2.97 9.26 -10.89
N ASP A 151 1.93 9.36 -11.71
CA ASP A 151 1.35 10.63 -12.15
C ASP A 151 0.23 11.06 -11.19
N ASP A 152 0.20 12.34 -10.85
CA ASP A 152 -0.85 12.99 -10.08
C ASP A 152 -2.03 13.42 -10.98
N PRO A 153 -3.16 13.92 -10.43
CA PRO A 153 -4.28 14.39 -11.23
C PRO A 153 -3.98 15.57 -12.16
N TYR A 154 -2.85 16.24 -11.96
CA TYR A 154 -2.39 17.38 -12.75
C TYR A 154 -1.39 16.98 -13.83
N GLY A 155 -1.13 15.67 -14.01
CA GLY A 155 -0.20 15.13 -14.99
C GLY A 155 1.27 15.34 -14.63
N LYS A 156 1.58 15.67 -13.37
CA LYS A 156 2.96 15.70 -12.88
C LYS A 156 3.32 14.34 -12.32
N SER A 157 4.59 13.98 -12.37
CA SER A 157 5.08 12.71 -11.81
C SER A 157 5.85 12.94 -10.50
N PRO A 158 5.18 13.07 -9.34
CA PRO A 158 5.86 13.29 -8.06
C PRO A 158 6.75 12.12 -7.62
N PHE A 159 6.56 10.92 -8.17
CA PHE A 159 7.36 9.75 -7.84
C PHE A 159 7.75 8.94 -9.07
N SER A 160 8.87 8.20 -8.95
CA SER A 160 9.36 7.28 -9.97
C SER A 160 9.78 5.95 -9.35
N VAL A 161 9.50 4.87 -10.09
CA VAL A 161 9.93 3.50 -9.79
C VAL A 161 10.88 3.08 -10.91
N SER A 162 12.07 2.61 -10.55
CA SER A 162 13.06 2.14 -11.52
C SER A 162 13.76 0.88 -11.05
N THR A 163 13.92 -0.08 -11.95
CA THR A 163 14.68 -1.32 -11.73
C THR A 163 15.90 -1.34 -12.66
N PRO A 164 16.94 -0.52 -12.39
CA PRO A 164 18.08 -0.37 -13.29
C PRO A 164 18.89 -1.66 -13.41
N LYS A 165 18.84 -2.53 -12.39
CA LYS A 165 19.40 -3.88 -12.39
C LYS A 165 18.24 -4.84 -12.18
N LYS A 166 18.23 -6.00 -12.86
CA LYS A 166 17.14 -7.00 -12.80
C LYS A 166 16.71 -7.43 -11.38
N LYS A 167 17.48 -7.11 -10.35
CA LYS A 167 17.29 -7.55 -8.97
C LYS A 167 17.09 -6.41 -7.98
N VAL A 168 17.29 -5.15 -8.37
CA VAL A 168 17.17 -4.00 -7.44
C VAL A 168 16.21 -2.98 -8.01
N THR A 169 15.17 -2.67 -7.25
CA THR A 169 14.21 -1.61 -7.57
C THR A 169 14.38 -0.44 -6.62
N THR A 170 14.24 0.77 -7.12
CA THR A 170 14.28 2.00 -6.32
C THR A 170 13.00 2.77 -6.52
N PHE A 171 12.40 3.21 -5.42
CA PHE A 171 11.27 4.13 -5.40
C PHE A 171 11.77 5.50 -4.93
N ARG A 172 11.58 6.54 -5.75
CA ARG A 172 12.13 7.88 -5.54
C ARG A 172 11.05 8.95 -5.66
N ALA A 173 11.21 10.02 -4.89
CA ALA A 173 10.49 11.26 -5.11
C ALA A 173 11.09 12.06 -6.28
N VAL A 174 10.35 13.07 -6.75
CA VAL A 174 10.71 13.96 -7.86
C VAL A 174 12.00 14.76 -7.60
N ASP A 175 12.34 15.02 -6.35
CA ASP A 175 13.59 15.69 -5.93
C ASP A 175 14.82 14.76 -5.95
N GLY A 176 14.64 13.48 -6.31
CA GLY A 176 15.68 12.46 -6.33
C GLY A 176 15.86 11.72 -5.00
N THR A 177 15.16 12.12 -3.93
CA THR A 177 15.18 11.47 -2.62
C THR A 177 14.74 10.02 -2.76
N VAL A 178 15.58 9.11 -2.25
CA VAL A 178 15.28 7.67 -2.23
C VAL A 178 14.34 7.37 -1.07
N ILE A 179 13.12 6.96 -1.40
CA ILE A 179 12.11 6.57 -0.42
C ILE A 179 12.35 5.12 0.00
N ALA A 180 12.56 4.24 -1.00
CA ALA A 180 12.81 2.82 -0.77
C ALA A 180 13.78 2.22 -1.79
N VAL A 181 14.58 1.24 -1.35
CA VAL A 181 15.38 0.34 -2.19
C VAL A 181 14.97 -1.08 -1.89
N ILE A 182 14.62 -1.85 -2.93
CA ILE A 182 14.15 -3.23 -2.81
C ILE A 182 15.13 -4.15 -3.51
N ASP A 183 15.65 -5.12 -2.75
CA ASP A 183 16.49 -6.20 -3.22
C ASP A 183 15.67 -7.49 -3.37
N TRP A 184 15.52 -7.91 -4.63
CA TRP A 184 14.76 -9.08 -5.06
C TRP A 184 15.62 -10.35 -5.17
N ASP A 185 16.93 -10.31 -4.88
CA ASP A 185 17.85 -11.45 -5.07
C ASP A 185 17.70 -12.58 -4.03
N HIS A 186 16.64 -12.55 -3.24
CA HIS A 186 16.41 -13.46 -2.13
C HIS A 186 15.02 -14.07 -2.19
N SER A 187 14.89 -15.29 -1.67
CA SER A 187 13.60 -15.96 -1.52
C SER A 187 12.65 -15.22 -0.59
N SER A 188 13.18 -14.37 0.29
CA SER A 188 12.46 -13.37 1.07
C SER A 188 13.06 -12.00 0.78
N PRO A 189 12.55 -11.28 -0.24
CA PRO A 189 13.06 -9.97 -0.63
C PRO A 189 13.16 -9.00 0.55
N VAL A 190 14.19 -8.16 0.51
CA VAL A 190 14.52 -7.20 1.56
C VAL A 190 14.38 -5.79 1.01
N MET A 191 13.84 -4.90 1.82
CA MET A 191 13.64 -3.50 1.50
C MET A 191 14.35 -2.63 2.52
N GLU A 192 14.99 -1.58 2.06
CA GLU A 192 15.37 -0.43 2.88
C GLU A 192 14.33 0.67 2.66
N TYR A 193 13.53 0.97 3.69
CA TYR A 193 12.49 2.00 3.65
C TYR A 193 12.79 3.04 4.72
N ARG A 194 13.01 4.30 4.30
CA ARG A 194 13.36 5.41 5.20
C ARG A 194 14.55 5.07 6.13
N GLY A 195 15.58 4.42 5.57
CA GLY A 195 16.78 4.01 6.30
C GLY A 195 16.64 2.73 7.15
N ASN A 196 15.44 2.13 7.22
CA ASN A 196 15.23 0.89 7.95
C ASN A 196 15.22 -0.32 7.00
N LYS A 197 16.10 -1.29 7.25
CA LYS A 197 16.16 -2.54 6.49
C LYS A 197 15.21 -3.57 7.08
N ILE A 198 14.21 -4.01 6.29
CA ILE A 198 13.13 -4.91 6.71
C ILE A 198 12.80 -5.91 5.59
N LYS A 199 12.39 -7.14 5.93
CA LYS A 199 11.88 -8.07 4.91
C LYS A 199 10.50 -7.62 4.44
N ILE A 200 10.20 -7.76 3.16
CA ILE A 200 8.91 -7.30 2.62
C ILE A 200 7.73 -8.02 3.29
N LYS A 201 7.84 -9.32 3.56
CA LYS A 201 6.83 -10.08 4.31
C LYS A 201 6.65 -9.67 5.77
N GLU A 202 7.64 -8.98 6.36
CA GLU A 202 7.55 -8.46 7.73
C GLU A 202 6.94 -7.05 7.74
N TRP A 203 7.20 -6.26 6.69
CA TRP A 203 6.62 -4.93 6.52
C TRP A 203 5.16 -4.96 6.05
N LEU A 204 4.85 -5.85 5.10
CA LEU A 204 3.52 -6.04 4.52
C LEU A 204 3.06 -7.51 4.65
N PRO A 205 2.94 -8.04 5.89
CA PRO A 205 2.56 -9.42 6.13
C PRO A 205 1.20 -9.79 5.53
N LEU A 206 1.10 -11.03 5.06
CA LEU A 206 -0.17 -11.65 4.73
C LEU A 206 -0.93 -12.01 6.01
N LYS A 207 -2.21 -11.69 6.07
CA LYS A 207 -3.08 -12.08 7.17
C LYS A 207 -3.33 -13.59 7.13
N LYS A 208 -3.11 -14.27 8.24
CA LYS A 208 -3.14 -15.75 8.31
C LYS A 208 -4.53 -16.34 8.05
N ASP A 209 -5.56 -15.62 8.47
CA ASP A 209 -6.93 -16.13 8.53
C ASP A 209 -7.62 -16.12 7.16
N ASP A 210 -7.53 -15.00 6.44
CA ASP A 210 -8.17 -14.85 5.13
C ASP A 210 -7.23 -15.15 3.95
N LYS A 211 -5.91 -15.03 4.17
CA LYS A 211 -4.84 -15.10 3.16
C LYS A 211 -5.04 -14.15 1.97
N SER A 212 -6.10 -13.37 1.92
CA SER A 212 -6.46 -12.45 0.83
C SER A 212 -6.19 -11.00 1.18
N SER A 213 -5.80 -10.74 2.43
CA SER A 213 -5.56 -9.40 2.94
C SER A 213 -4.13 -9.29 3.45
N ARG A 214 -3.58 -8.09 3.35
CA ARG A 214 -2.26 -7.76 3.87
C ARG A 214 -2.38 -6.64 4.89
N THR A 215 -1.51 -6.65 5.89
CA THR A 215 -1.51 -5.62 6.92
C THR A 215 -0.18 -4.90 6.94
N PHE A 216 -0.13 -3.67 7.41
CA PHE A 216 1.12 -2.98 7.74
C PHE A 216 0.92 -2.00 8.88
N VAL A 217 2.05 -1.55 9.45
CA VAL A 217 2.07 -0.55 10.52
C VAL A 217 2.72 0.74 10.02
N HIS A 218 2.04 1.87 10.22
CA HIS A 218 2.57 3.20 9.90
C HIS A 218 2.28 4.16 11.06
N GLU A 219 3.33 4.80 11.59
CA GLU A 219 3.24 5.67 12.77
C GLU A 219 2.52 5.00 13.97
N GLY A 220 2.81 3.71 14.19
CA GLY A 220 2.22 2.90 15.28
C GLY A 220 0.76 2.48 15.07
N LYS A 221 0.13 2.85 13.94
CA LYS A 221 -1.24 2.46 13.60
C LYS A 221 -1.25 1.29 12.63
N HIS A 222 -2.18 0.37 12.83
CA HIS A 222 -2.39 -0.79 11.98
C HIS A 222 -3.35 -0.46 10.85
N TYR A 223 -3.00 -0.89 9.64
CA TYR A 223 -3.83 -0.78 8.46
C TYR A 223 -3.93 -2.11 7.72
N ASP A 224 -5.08 -2.34 7.12
CA ASP A 224 -5.43 -3.56 6.39
C ASP A 224 -5.76 -3.22 4.93
N TRP A 225 -5.01 -3.84 4.01
CA TRP A 225 -5.35 -3.93 2.59
C TRP A 225 -6.29 -5.11 2.39
N ASN A 226 -7.57 -4.82 2.18
CA ASN A 226 -8.63 -5.80 2.01
C ASN A 226 -9.14 -5.78 0.56
N THR A 227 -9.28 -6.95 -0.06
CA THR A 227 -9.82 -7.07 -1.42
C THR A 227 -11.33 -7.33 -1.38
N ARG A 228 -12.13 -6.50 -2.06
CA ARG A 228 -13.58 -6.69 -2.24
C ARG A 228 -13.97 -6.30 -3.67
N ASP A 229 -14.70 -7.15 -4.38
CA ASP A 229 -15.20 -6.88 -5.73
C ASP A 229 -14.12 -6.35 -6.70
N GLN A 230 -12.94 -6.99 -6.72
CA GLN A 230 -11.79 -6.59 -7.57
C GLN A 230 -11.15 -5.24 -7.22
N ILE A 231 -11.56 -4.63 -6.11
CA ILE A 231 -11.04 -3.37 -5.61
C ILE A 231 -10.31 -3.65 -4.29
N VAL A 232 -9.14 -3.04 -4.12
CA VAL A 232 -8.37 -3.18 -2.89
C VAL A 232 -8.54 -1.92 -2.05
N TYR A 233 -9.00 -2.08 -0.82
CA TYR A 233 -9.26 -0.99 0.11
C TYR A 233 -8.22 -1.00 1.20
N LEU A 234 -7.64 0.16 1.49
CA LEU A 234 -6.85 0.37 2.69
C LEU A 234 -7.75 0.94 3.79
N GLU A 235 -7.88 0.20 4.89
CA GLU A 235 -8.69 0.58 6.05
C GLU A 235 -7.82 0.57 7.31
N PRO A 236 -7.96 1.54 8.23
CA PRO A 236 -7.41 1.42 9.58
C PRO A 236 -8.05 0.23 10.30
N SER A 237 -7.26 -0.61 10.97
CA SER A 237 -7.78 -1.80 11.66
C SER A 237 -8.74 -1.46 12.81
N ASP A 238 -8.62 -0.25 13.39
CA ASP A 238 -9.49 0.27 14.45
C ASP A 238 -10.80 0.87 13.90
N ARG A 239 -10.91 1.10 12.59
CA ARG A 239 -12.08 1.68 11.92
C ARG A 239 -12.41 0.94 10.61
N PRO A 240 -12.87 -0.31 10.67
CA PRO A 240 -13.30 -1.05 9.48
C PRO A 240 -14.36 -0.28 8.66
N GLY A 241 -14.25 -0.34 7.33
CA GLY A 241 -15.10 0.42 6.41
C GLY A 241 -14.73 1.90 6.23
N HIS A 242 -13.79 2.44 7.02
CA HIS A 242 -13.25 3.79 6.79
C HIS A 242 -12.03 3.73 5.86
N HIS A 243 -12.29 3.80 4.55
CA HIS A 243 -11.21 3.74 3.55
C HIS A 243 -10.32 4.99 3.61
N VAL A 244 -9.01 4.80 3.63
CA VAL A 244 -8.00 5.88 3.53
C VAL A 244 -7.27 5.87 2.19
N ALA A 245 -7.26 4.72 1.50
CA ALA A 245 -6.89 4.61 0.09
C ALA A 245 -7.70 3.49 -0.58
N ILE A 246 -7.86 3.60 -1.90
CA ILE A 246 -8.50 2.61 -2.76
C ILE A 246 -7.58 2.39 -3.96
N TRP A 247 -7.22 1.15 -4.21
CA TRP A 247 -6.48 0.75 -5.40
C TRP A 247 -7.40 -0.03 -6.35
N ARG A 248 -7.41 0.42 -7.61
CA ARG A 248 -8.14 -0.17 -8.73
C ARG A 248 -7.18 -0.34 -9.91
N ASP A 249 -7.54 -1.20 -10.83
CA ASP A 249 -6.86 -1.28 -12.12
C ASP A 249 -7.91 -1.58 -13.22
N PRO A 250 -8.67 -0.55 -13.65
CA PRO A 250 -9.81 -0.72 -14.55
C PRO A 250 -9.40 -0.96 -16.02
N THR A 251 -8.18 -0.58 -16.41
CA THR A 251 -7.73 -0.55 -17.81
C THR A 251 -6.30 -1.09 -18.00
N GLY A 252 -5.78 -1.87 -17.06
CA GLY A 252 -4.37 -2.29 -17.05
C GLY A 252 -3.42 -1.20 -16.54
N VAL A 253 -3.97 -0.15 -15.93
CA VAL A 253 -3.26 0.95 -15.30
C VAL A 253 -3.64 0.96 -13.83
N ALA A 254 -2.66 0.78 -12.95
CA ALA A 254 -2.89 0.85 -11.51
C ALA A 254 -3.21 2.29 -11.10
N GLU A 255 -4.42 2.48 -10.56
CA GLU A 255 -4.92 3.74 -10.02
C GLU A 255 -5.06 3.64 -8.51
N VAL A 256 -4.47 4.59 -7.78
CA VAL A 256 -4.54 4.67 -6.32
C VAL A 256 -5.22 5.97 -5.94
N GLU A 257 -6.48 5.86 -5.51
CA GLU A 257 -7.24 6.96 -4.94
C GLU A 257 -6.91 7.08 -3.45
N VAL A 258 -6.32 8.20 -3.04
CA VAL A 258 -5.90 8.46 -1.66
C VAL A 258 -6.78 9.57 -1.08
N PHE A 259 -7.40 9.33 0.07
CA PHE A 259 -8.26 10.30 0.73
C PHE A 259 -7.43 11.31 1.55
N GLN A 260 -8.00 12.50 1.79
CA GLN A 260 -7.34 13.61 2.48
C GLN A 260 -6.76 13.22 3.84
N GLU A 261 -7.42 12.31 4.56
CA GLU A 261 -6.99 11.80 5.87
C GLU A 261 -5.62 11.08 5.79
N ALA A 262 -5.32 10.41 4.68
CA ALA A 262 -4.00 9.81 4.47
C ALA A 262 -2.97 10.87 4.07
N LEU A 263 -3.35 11.89 3.28
CA LEU A 263 -2.44 12.93 2.81
C LEU A 263 -1.90 13.82 3.95
N VAL A 264 -2.64 13.97 5.04
CA VAL A 264 -2.19 14.74 6.23
C VAL A 264 -1.27 13.95 7.15
N ILE A 265 -1.17 12.62 6.99
CA ILE A 265 -0.29 11.77 7.79
C ILE A 265 1.08 11.72 7.09
N PRO A 266 2.17 12.20 7.72
CA PRO A 266 3.49 12.21 7.10
C PRO A 266 3.90 10.81 6.63
N GLY A 267 4.26 10.69 5.36
CA GLY A 267 4.73 9.44 4.77
C GLY A 267 3.69 8.40 4.39
N MET A 268 2.42 8.64 4.68
CA MET A 268 1.37 7.66 4.42
C MET A 268 1.11 7.52 2.91
N LEU A 269 1.18 8.61 2.14
CA LEU A 269 1.07 8.56 0.68
C LEU A 269 2.13 7.64 0.08
N GLU A 270 3.40 7.83 0.47
CA GLU A 270 4.52 7.03 0.01
C GLU A 270 4.37 5.56 0.41
N ALA A 271 3.92 5.28 1.64
CA ALA A 271 3.64 3.94 2.10
C ALA A 271 2.52 3.26 1.28
N CYS A 272 1.45 4.00 0.94
CA CYS A 272 0.36 3.48 0.12
C CYS A 272 0.84 3.10 -1.29
N LEU A 273 1.54 4.03 -1.95
CA LEU A 273 2.08 3.81 -3.31
C LEU A 273 3.11 2.68 -3.32
N LEU A 274 3.97 2.61 -2.31
CA LEU A 274 4.96 1.55 -2.16
C LEU A 274 4.30 0.19 -1.95
N ALA A 275 3.25 0.10 -1.13
CA ALA A 275 2.52 -1.16 -0.93
C ALA A 275 1.89 -1.66 -2.24
N VAL A 276 1.24 -0.76 -3.00
CA VAL A 276 0.67 -1.10 -4.32
C VAL A 276 1.78 -1.55 -5.29
N MET A 277 2.91 -0.85 -5.31
CA MET A 277 4.09 -1.23 -6.11
C MET A 277 4.62 -2.62 -5.76
N LEU A 278 4.72 -2.95 -4.48
CA LEU A 278 5.14 -4.27 -4.03
C LEU A 278 4.13 -5.34 -4.45
N MET A 279 2.83 -5.11 -4.26
CA MET A 279 1.78 -6.07 -4.62
C MET A 279 1.66 -6.28 -6.14
N GLN A 280 1.93 -5.25 -6.95
CA GLN A 280 1.94 -5.33 -8.42
C GLN A 280 3.29 -5.72 -9.03
N SER A 281 4.29 -6.03 -8.19
CA SER A 281 5.62 -6.39 -8.68
C SER A 281 5.69 -7.77 -9.32
N GLY A 282 4.72 -8.66 -9.03
CA GLY A 282 4.73 -10.07 -9.43
C GLY A 282 5.75 -10.94 -8.68
N HIS A 283 6.51 -10.36 -7.74
CA HIS A 283 7.48 -11.10 -6.93
C HIS A 283 6.83 -11.73 -5.69
N SER A 284 7.29 -12.92 -5.31
CA SER A 284 6.93 -13.54 -4.03
C SER A 284 7.66 -12.85 -2.88
N PHE A 285 6.98 -12.65 -1.75
CA PHE A 285 7.59 -12.07 -0.55
C PHE A 285 8.26 -13.12 0.36
N GLY A 286 8.32 -14.38 -0.08
CA GLY A 286 8.84 -15.48 0.73
C GLY A 286 7.82 -16.08 1.68
N GLU A 287 6.55 -16.00 1.28
CA GLU A 287 5.42 -16.69 1.88
C GLU A 287 5.30 -18.06 1.20
N SER A 288 6.15 -19.01 1.58
CA SER A 288 6.02 -20.39 1.12
C SER A 288 4.75 -20.99 1.72
N SER A 289 3.66 -20.99 0.97
CA SER A 289 2.49 -21.83 1.25
C SER A 289 2.91 -23.28 1.08
N GLY A 290 3.31 -23.94 2.17
CA GLY A 290 3.59 -25.37 2.16
C GLY A 290 2.36 -26.14 1.68
N GLY A 291 2.46 -26.73 0.49
CA GLY A 291 1.50 -27.72 -0.03
C GLY A 291 0.27 -27.13 -0.71
N GLY A 292 0.22 -27.21 -2.04
CA GLY A 292 -0.96 -26.93 -2.86
C GLY A 292 -0.65 -25.87 -3.91
N GLY A 293 -0.63 -26.27 -5.18
CA GLY A 293 -0.22 -25.47 -6.35
C GLY A 293 -1.12 -24.30 -6.73
N TYR A 294 -1.60 -23.54 -5.75
CA TYR A 294 -2.23 -22.25 -6.00
C TYR A 294 -1.14 -21.21 -6.22
N PRO A 295 -1.26 -20.35 -7.25
CA PRO A 295 -0.34 -19.23 -7.41
C PRO A 295 -0.35 -18.42 -6.10
N SER A 296 0.85 -18.13 -5.59
CA SER A 296 1.09 -17.42 -4.33
C SER A 296 0.07 -16.28 -4.16
N ILE A 297 -0.68 -16.26 -3.06
CA ILE A 297 -1.78 -15.29 -2.89
C ILE A 297 -1.24 -13.84 -2.77
N GLY A 298 0.06 -13.67 -2.49
CA GLY A 298 0.73 -12.38 -2.67
C GLY A 298 0.80 -11.89 -4.11
N ILE A 299 0.83 -12.82 -5.07
CA ILE A 299 0.62 -12.57 -6.49
C ILE A 299 -0.89 -12.38 -6.76
N ALA A 300 -1.81 -12.97 -5.98
CA ALA A 300 -3.24 -12.90 -6.24
C ALA A 300 -3.88 -11.51 -6.07
N ILE A 301 -3.45 -10.63 -5.15
CA ILE A 301 -4.05 -9.26 -5.11
C ILE A 301 -3.72 -8.49 -6.40
N GLY A 302 -2.48 -8.59 -6.90
CA GLY A 302 -2.11 -8.02 -8.21
C GLY A 302 -2.64 -8.80 -9.42
N THR A 303 -2.76 -10.12 -9.31
CA THR A 303 -3.12 -11.00 -10.45
C THR A 303 -4.61 -11.15 -10.62
N VAL A 304 -5.41 -11.06 -9.56
CA VAL A 304 -6.87 -11.05 -9.66
C VAL A 304 -7.31 -9.85 -10.51
N ILE A 305 -6.60 -8.72 -10.44
CA ILE A 305 -6.85 -7.59 -11.32
C ILE A 305 -6.16 -7.75 -12.70
N GLY A 306 -4.91 -8.23 -12.74
CA GLY A 306 -4.17 -8.38 -14.00
C GLY A 306 -4.60 -9.53 -14.93
N SER A 307 -5.31 -10.54 -14.44
CA SER A 307 -5.64 -11.76 -15.23
C SER A 307 -6.91 -11.66 -16.08
N MET A 308 -7.77 -10.65 -15.88
CA MET A 308 -9.01 -10.49 -16.68
C MET A 308 -8.86 -9.64 -17.95
N ILE A 309 -7.70 -9.04 -18.20
CA ILE A 309 -7.43 -8.24 -19.41
C ILE A 309 -6.78 -9.10 -20.52
N ALA A 310 -6.39 -10.34 -20.20
CA ALA A 310 -5.76 -11.26 -21.16
C ALA A 310 -6.73 -12.27 -21.80
N SER A 311 -8.05 -12.09 -21.64
CA SER A 311 -9.11 -12.95 -22.20
C SER A 311 -10.04 -12.18 -23.11
#